data_AF-A0A944FTB4-F1
#
_entry.id   AF-A0A944FTB4-F1
#
_cell.length_a   1.000
_cell.length_b   1.000
_cell.length_c   1.000
_cell.angle_alpha   90.00
_cell.angle_beta   90.00
_cell.angle_gamma   90.00
#
_symmetry.space_group_name_H-M   'P 1'
#
loop_
_entity.id
_entity.type
_entity.pdbx_description
1 polymer ?
#
loop_
_entity_poly.entity_id
_entity_poly.type
_entity_poly.pdbx_seq_one_letter_code
_entity_poly.pdbx_strand_id
1 'polypeptide(L)'
;MKPAPPAPTLLTTAFYAFCDLHRPAYHAYAAARLPLEEARLSVTQLFDLIASNWTRIMAEQHPSAWAWSEHTRAVARRAGRAPTPAEDTALLHDELRLSIDRIATITGTDPARVTALLAAARRTRQPACPRTPPRPSASRAA
;
A
#
# COMPACT_ATOMS: atom_id res chain seq x y z
N MET A 1 0.26 8.67 -34.05
CA MET A 1 0.65 10.01 -33.56
C MET A 1 1.44 9.83 -32.27
N LYS A 2 2.71 10.25 -32.22
CA LYS A 2 3.54 10.19 -31.01
C LYS A 2 3.13 11.37 -30.10
N PRO A 3 2.75 11.14 -28.83
CA PRO A 3 2.42 12.25 -27.95
C PRO A 3 3.65 13.18 -27.82
N ALA A 4 3.41 14.49 -27.96
CA ALA A 4 4.45 15.48 -27.72
C ALA A 4 4.96 15.34 -26.27
N PRO A 5 6.27 15.43 -26.03
CA PRO A 5 6.79 15.36 -24.68
C PRO A 5 6.17 16.48 -23.83
N PRO A 6 5.73 16.19 -22.59
CA PRO A 6 5.13 17.18 -21.72
C PRO A 6 6.09 18.35 -21.49
N ALA A 7 5.57 19.58 -21.50
CA ALA A 7 6.37 20.77 -21.26
C ALA A 7 7.10 20.67 -19.90
N PRO A 8 8.36 21.12 -19.77
CA PRO A 8 9.14 21.01 -18.54
C PRO A 8 8.41 21.53 -17.28
N THR A 9 7.67 22.64 -17.42
CA THR A 9 6.87 23.23 -16.33
C THR A 9 5.73 22.32 -15.84
N LEU A 10 5.09 21.57 -16.74
CA LEU A 10 4.05 20.60 -16.38
C LEU A 10 4.65 19.44 -15.58
N LEU A 11 5.82 18.93 -15.99
CA LEU A 11 6.52 17.87 -15.28
C LEU A 11 6.88 18.31 -13.85
N THR A 12 7.44 19.50 -13.69
CA THR A 12 7.77 20.05 -12.36
C THR A 12 6.53 20.23 -11.48
N THR A 13 5.44 20.78 -12.04
CA THR A 13 4.18 20.98 -11.30
C THR A 13 3.57 19.65 -10.86
N ALA A 14 3.53 18.66 -11.76
CA ALA A 14 3.02 17.33 -11.47
C ALA A 14 3.87 16.61 -10.41
N PHE A 15 5.20 16.81 -10.40
CA PHE A 15 6.08 16.26 -9.38
C PHE A 15 5.77 16.81 -7.99
N TYR A 16 5.59 18.13 -7.86
CA TYR A 16 5.26 18.73 -6.55
C TYR A 16 3.87 18.31 -6.08
N ALA A 17 2.87 18.31 -6.97
CA ALA A 17 1.54 17.81 -6.64
C ALA A 17 1.58 16.33 -6.19
N PHE A 18 2.42 15.52 -6.84
CA PHE A 18 2.66 14.14 -6.43
C PHE A 18 3.29 14.06 -5.04
N CYS A 19 4.31 14.88 -4.75
CA CYS A 19 4.96 14.94 -3.45
C CYS A 19 3.97 15.30 -2.33
N ASP A 20 3.22 16.37 -2.51
CA ASP A 20 2.25 16.86 -1.52
C ASP A 20 1.17 15.81 -1.25
N LEU A 21 0.73 15.13 -2.31
CA LEU A 21 -0.30 14.12 -2.22
C LEU A 21 0.20 12.83 -1.54
N HIS A 22 1.45 12.41 -1.69
CA HIS A 22 1.89 11.08 -1.23
C HIS A 22 2.73 11.11 0.05
N ARG A 23 3.51 12.18 0.26
CA ARG A 23 4.52 12.26 1.33
C ARG A 23 3.97 12.00 2.73
N PRO A 24 2.82 12.57 3.15
CA PRO A 24 2.29 12.31 4.49
C PRO A 24 1.93 10.84 4.71
N ALA A 25 1.26 10.21 3.74
CA ALA A 25 0.84 8.82 3.84
C ALA A 25 2.01 7.83 3.79
N TYR A 26 3.03 8.12 2.98
CA TYR A 26 4.24 7.29 2.89
C TYR A 26 5.07 7.37 4.17
N HIS A 27 5.18 8.54 4.80
CA HIS A 27 5.79 8.65 6.13
C HIS A 27 5.02 7.88 7.18
N ALA A 28 3.69 8.02 7.23
CA ALA A 28 2.87 7.30 8.20
C ALA A 28 2.98 5.77 8.03
N TYR A 29 2.97 5.29 6.79
CA TYR A 29 3.16 3.87 6.48
C TYR A 29 4.54 3.36 6.91
N ALA A 30 5.61 4.11 6.61
CA ALA A 30 6.97 3.74 6.99
C ALA A 30 7.16 3.74 8.51
N ALA A 31 6.63 4.76 9.20
CA ALA A 31 6.71 4.88 10.65
C ALA A 31 5.94 3.78 11.39
N ALA A 32 4.89 3.21 10.77
CA ALA A 32 4.18 2.06 11.33
C ALA A 32 4.99 0.75 11.25
N ARG A 33 6.07 0.69 10.46
CA ARG A 33 6.87 -0.53 10.24
C ARG A 33 8.34 -0.43 10.63
N LEU A 34 8.87 0.77 10.73
CA LEU A 34 10.28 1.04 10.95
C LEU A 34 10.47 1.99 12.12
N PRO A 35 11.65 1.98 12.77
CA PRO A 35 12.08 3.06 13.64
C PRO A 35 11.98 4.41 12.92
N LEU A 36 11.65 5.48 13.66
CA LEU A 36 11.35 6.80 13.10
C LEU A 36 12.44 7.32 12.15
N GLU A 37 13.71 7.17 12.52
CA GLU A 37 14.84 7.62 11.70
C GLU A 37 14.95 6.82 10.40
N GLU A 38 14.78 5.50 10.45
CA GLU A 38 14.77 4.66 9.25
C GLU A 38 13.55 4.95 8.35
N ALA A 39 12.39 5.22 8.95
CA ALA A 39 11.20 5.61 8.22
C ALA A 39 11.42 6.91 7.43
N ARG A 40 12.03 7.93 8.08
CA ARG A 40 12.39 9.20 7.43
C ARG A 40 13.37 8.98 6.29
N LEU A 41 14.48 8.28 6.55
CA LEU A 41 15.50 7.99 5.54
C LEU A 41 14.93 7.21 4.36
N SER A 42 14.09 6.21 4.62
CA SER A 42 13.46 5.40 3.57
C SER A 42 12.55 6.23 2.66
N VAL A 43 11.81 7.20 3.21
CA VAL A 43 10.91 8.05 2.42
C VAL A 43 11.70 9.11 1.65
N THR A 44 12.72 9.73 2.25
CA THR A 44 13.60 10.67 1.54
C THR A 44 14.25 10.01 0.32
N GLN A 45 14.88 8.85 0.51
CA GLN A 45 15.52 8.11 -0.59
C GLN A 45 14.54 7.69 -1.68
N LEU A 46 13.29 7.37 -1.32
CA LEU A 46 12.24 7.08 -2.29
C LEU A 46 11.91 8.31 -3.14
N PHE A 47 11.74 9.48 -2.53
CA PHE A 47 11.43 10.70 -3.27
C PHE A 47 12.60 11.17 -4.14
N ASP A 48 13.85 10.98 -3.70
CA ASP A 48 15.03 11.23 -4.53
C ASP A 48 15.07 10.31 -5.75
N LEU A 49 14.71 9.03 -5.56
CA LEU A 49 14.58 8.07 -6.65
C LEU A 49 13.46 8.45 -7.63
N ILE A 50 12.29 8.87 -7.13
CA ILE A 50 11.17 9.34 -7.95
C ILE A 50 11.59 10.57 -8.74
N ALA A 51 12.23 11.56 -8.12
CA ALA A 51 12.71 12.76 -8.78
C ALA A 51 13.67 12.43 -9.93
N SER A 52 14.61 11.52 -9.68
CA SER A 52 15.61 11.08 -10.67
C SER A 52 14.99 10.31 -11.85
N ASN A 53 13.82 9.71 -11.66
CA ASN A 53 13.13 8.91 -12.68
C ASN A 53 11.83 9.56 -13.19
N TRP A 54 11.54 10.79 -12.79
CA TRP A 54 10.19 11.36 -12.91
C TRP A 54 9.67 11.38 -14.34
N THR A 55 10.50 11.81 -15.29
CA THR A 55 10.14 11.86 -16.71
C THR A 55 9.80 10.47 -17.27
N ARG A 56 10.52 9.42 -16.84
CA ARG A 56 10.26 8.03 -17.26
C ARG A 56 8.98 7.49 -16.63
N ILE A 57 8.77 7.75 -15.34
CA ILE A 57 7.57 7.34 -14.60
C ILE A 57 6.31 7.92 -15.25
N MET A 58 6.36 9.20 -15.63
CA MET A 58 5.27 9.88 -16.32
C MET A 58 5.06 9.37 -17.75
N ALA A 59 6.07 8.79 -18.39
CA ALA A 59 5.98 8.26 -19.75
C ALA A 59 5.44 6.83 -19.82
N GLU A 60 5.63 6.00 -18.77
CA GLU A 60 5.42 4.55 -18.84
C GLU A 60 4.15 4.01 -18.14
N GLN A 61 3.48 4.80 -17.27
CA GLN A 61 2.17 4.58 -16.60
C GLN A 61 2.20 4.55 -15.05
N HIS A 62 1.07 4.98 -14.46
CA HIS A 62 0.67 5.00 -13.05
C HIS A 62 1.80 5.30 -12.02
N PRO A 63 2.16 6.59 -11.86
CA PRO A 63 3.21 7.02 -10.92
C PRO A 63 3.03 6.50 -9.50
N SER A 64 1.80 6.47 -9.00
CA SER A 64 1.48 6.01 -7.65
C SER A 64 1.70 4.50 -7.47
N ALA A 65 1.39 3.68 -8.49
CA ALA A 65 1.59 2.23 -8.41
C ALA A 65 3.08 1.88 -8.39
N TRP A 66 3.87 2.55 -9.23
CA TRP A 66 5.31 2.39 -9.25
C TRP A 66 5.94 2.84 -7.92
N ALA A 67 5.61 4.05 -7.46
CA ALA A 67 6.12 4.60 -6.22
C ALA A 67 5.76 3.74 -5.01
N TRP A 68 4.53 3.21 -4.97
CA TRP A 68 4.08 2.33 -3.90
C TRP A 68 4.85 1.01 -3.88
N SER A 69 5.05 0.37 -5.03
CA SER A 69 5.84 -0.86 -5.13
C SER A 69 7.28 -0.67 -4.65
N GLU A 70 7.92 0.43 -5.06
CA GLU A 70 9.27 0.77 -4.58
C GLU A 70 9.29 1.07 -3.08
N HIS A 71 8.28 1.75 -2.58
CA HIS A 71 8.14 2.07 -1.16
C HIS A 71 8.02 0.82 -0.30
N THR A 72 7.07 -0.07 -0.62
CA THR A 72 6.84 -1.30 0.16
C THR A 72 8.03 -2.22 0.08
N ARG A 73 8.71 -2.31 -1.08
CA ARG A 73 9.98 -3.05 -1.23
C ARG A 73 11.10 -2.47 -0.38
N ALA A 74 11.23 -1.16 -0.32
CA ALA A 74 12.24 -0.48 0.49
C ALA A 74 11.99 -0.67 1.99
N VAL A 75 10.73 -0.62 2.43
CA VAL A 75 10.33 -0.85 3.82
C VAL A 75 10.48 -2.32 4.20
N ALA A 76 10.06 -3.25 3.35
CA ALA A 76 10.18 -4.70 3.59
C ALA A 76 11.65 -5.15 3.77
N ARG A 77 12.57 -4.59 2.97
CA ARG A 77 14.00 -4.87 3.10
C ARG A 77 14.58 -4.43 4.44
N ARG A 78 14.11 -3.29 4.97
CA ARG A 78 14.55 -2.75 6.27
C ARG A 78 13.91 -3.48 7.44
N ALA A 79 12.62 -3.78 7.34
CA ALA A 79 11.88 -4.49 8.37
C ALA A 79 12.20 -6.00 8.44
N GLY A 80 12.89 -6.55 7.43
CA GLY A 80 13.18 -7.99 7.35
C GLY A 80 11.96 -8.87 7.05
N ARG A 81 10.80 -8.27 6.75
CA ARG A 81 9.55 -8.96 6.43
C ARG A 81 8.85 -8.26 5.27
N ALA A 82 8.47 -9.03 4.26
CA ALA A 82 7.59 -8.57 3.19
C ALA A 82 6.12 -8.75 3.62
N PRO A 83 5.37 -7.66 3.88
CA PRO A 83 3.94 -7.76 4.11
C PRO A 83 3.20 -8.12 2.83
N THR A 84 2.06 -8.79 2.99
CA THR A 84 1.15 -9.05 1.88
C THR A 84 0.38 -7.78 1.50
N PRO A 85 -0.12 -7.65 0.27
CA PRO A 85 -0.97 -6.52 -0.11
C PRO A 85 -2.21 -6.36 0.76
N ALA A 86 -2.75 -7.45 1.32
CA ALA A 86 -3.88 -7.43 2.23
C ALA A 86 -3.49 -6.85 3.61
N GLU A 87 -2.32 -7.22 4.15
CA GLU A 87 -1.79 -6.63 5.38
C GLU A 87 -1.49 -5.14 5.21
N ASP A 88 -0.89 -4.75 4.08
CA ASP A 88 -0.63 -3.35 3.77
C ASP A 88 -1.92 -2.53 3.71
N THR A 89 -2.92 -3.04 2.99
CA THR A 89 -4.22 -2.37 2.86
C THR A 89 -4.93 -2.26 4.21
N ALA A 90 -4.87 -3.31 5.03
CA ALA A 90 -5.45 -3.31 6.37
C ALA A 90 -4.76 -2.30 7.28
N LEU A 91 -3.43 -2.18 7.23
CA LEU A 91 -2.71 -1.17 8.01
C LEU A 91 -3.10 0.25 7.57
N LEU A 92 -3.15 0.51 6.27
CA LEU A 92 -3.54 1.83 5.74
C LEU A 92 -4.97 2.23 6.17
N HIS A 93 -5.89 1.27 6.20
CA HIS A 93 -7.28 1.53 6.55
C HIS A 93 -7.54 1.52 8.07
N ASP A 94 -7.09 0.47 8.76
CA ASP A 94 -7.45 0.22 10.15
C ASP A 94 -6.55 0.99 11.12
N GLU A 95 -5.26 1.16 10.83
CA GLU A 95 -4.34 1.88 11.71
C GLU A 95 -4.21 3.34 11.31
N LEU A 96 -4.02 3.61 10.01
CA LEU A 96 -3.84 4.99 9.51
C LEU A 96 -5.16 5.70 9.15
N ARG A 97 -6.31 5.02 9.29
CA ARG A 97 -7.66 5.57 9.08
C ARG A 97 -7.85 6.25 7.72
N LEU A 98 -7.13 5.79 6.69
CA LEU A 98 -7.29 6.30 5.33
C LEU A 98 -8.56 5.73 4.70
N SER A 99 -9.29 6.57 3.95
CA SER A 99 -10.44 6.12 3.17
C SER A 99 -10.01 5.20 2.02
N ILE A 100 -10.95 4.41 1.51
CA ILE A 100 -10.73 3.51 0.37
C ILE A 100 -10.20 4.27 -0.85
N ASP A 101 -10.81 5.41 -1.18
CA ASP A 101 -10.38 6.25 -2.31
C ASP A 101 -8.97 6.83 -2.09
N ARG A 102 -8.65 7.17 -0.84
CA ARG A 102 -7.32 7.66 -0.50
C ARG A 102 -6.27 6.58 -0.66
N ILE A 103 -6.58 5.36 -0.24
CA ILE A 103 -5.70 4.18 -0.40
C ILE A 103 -5.51 3.88 -1.89
N ALA A 104 -6.59 3.85 -2.67
CA ALA A 104 -6.54 3.65 -4.11
C ALA A 104 -5.61 4.67 -4.79
N THR A 105 -5.75 5.94 -4.43
CA THR A 105 -4.92 7.04 -4.93
C THR A 105 -3.43 6.84 -4.62
N ILE A 106 -3.07 6.61 -3.35
CA ILE A 106 -1.64 6.55 -2.95
C ILE A 106 -0.93 5.27 -3.39
N THR A 107 -1.70 4.19 -3.58
CA THR A 107 -1.18 2.88 -4.03
C THR A 107 -1.26 2.70 -5.54
N GLY A 108 -1.92 3.62 -6.25
CA GLY A 108 -2.21 3.49 -7.68
C GLY A 108 -3.06 2.26 -8.02
N THR A 109 -3.94 1.84 -7.11
CA THR A 109 -4.85 0.70 -7.30
C THR A 109 -6.29 1.15 -7.43
N ASP A 110 -7.16 0.27 -7.94
CA ASP A 110 -8.59 0.53 -8.05
C ASP A 110 -9.31 0.39 -6.69
N PRO A 111 -10.31 1.25 -6.35
CA PRO A 111 -11.08 1.16 -5.11
C PRO A 111 -11.74 -0.21 -4.85
N ALA A 112 -12.19 -0.92 -5.90
CA ALA A 112 -12.76 -2.26 -5.76
C ALA A 112 -11.67 -3.27 -5.35
N ARG A 113 -10.44 -3.11 -5.87
CA ARG A 113 -9.29 -3.92 -5.45
C ARG A 113 -8.93 -3.66 -3.98
N VAL A 114 -8.95 -2.42 -3.53
CA VAL A 114 -8.75 -2.06 -2.11
C VAL A 114 -9.80 -2.75 -1.23
N THR A 115 -11.07 -2.69 -1.62
CA THR A 115 -12.18 -3.33 -0.90
C THR A 115 -11.99 -4.85 -0.81
N ALA A 116 -11.57 -5.48 -1.91
CA ALA A 116 -11.30 -6.92 -1.95
C ALA A 116 -10.13 -7.32 -1.03
N LEU A 117 -9.06 -6.51 -0.98
CA LEU A 117 -7.91 -6.72 -0.10
C LEU A 117 -8.29 -6.56 1.37
N LEU A 118 -9.12 -5.58 1.73
CA LEU A 118 -9.65 -5.44 3.09
C LEU A 118 -10.50 -6.65 3.50
N ALA A 119 -11.38 -7.12 2.61
CA ALA A 119 -12.16 -8.32 2.86
C ALA A 119 -11.28 -9.57 3.04
N ALA A 120 -10.18 -9.66 2.29
CA ALA A 120 -9.20 -10.73 2.46
C ALA A 120 -8.48 -10.66 3.81
N ALA A 121 -8.01 -9.47 4.20
CA ALA A 121 -7.33 -9.27 5.49
C ALA A 121 -8.22 -9.64 6.69
N ARG A 122 -9.52 -9.26 6.64
CA ARG A 122 -10.50 -9.60 7.67
C ARG A 122 -10.71 -11.11 7.79
N ARG A 123 -10.78 -11.82 6.66
CA ARG A 123 -10.91 -13.29 6.64
C ARG A 123 -9.69 -13.97 7.28
N THR A 124 -8.48 -13.47 7.06
CA THR A 124 -7.27 -14.03 7.66
C THR A 124 -7.19 -13.78 9.17
N ARG A 125 -7.71 -12.64 9.65
CA ARG A 125 -7.76 -12.31 11.09
C ARG A 125 -8.85 -13.07 11.84
N GLN A 126 -9.90 -13.51 11.15
CA GLN A 126 -10.96 -14.29 11.76
C GLN A 126 -10.52 -15.76 11.77
N PRO A 127 -10.22 -16.37 12.94
CA PRO A 127 -9.98 -17.81 12.97
C PRO A 127 -11.21 -18.51 12.40
N ALA A 128 -10.99 -19.52 11.55
CA ALA A 128 -12.08 -20.35 11.06
C ALA A 128 -12.88 -20.82 12.28
N CYS A 129 -14.15 -20.44 12.35
CA CYS A 129 -15.04 -20.91 13.40
C CYS A 129 -14.90 -22.45 13.45
N PRO A 130 -14.56 -23.05 14.60
CA PRO A 130 -14.47 -24.50 14.67
C PRO A 130 -15.83 -25.04 14.30
N ARG A 131 -15.91 -25.70 13.14
CA ARG A 131 -17.09 -26.47 12.74
C ARG A 131 -17.44 -27.36 13.91
N THR A 132 -18.59 -27.11 14.52
CA THR A 132 -19.08 -27.84 15.68
C THR A 132 -18.96 -29.34 15.40
N PRO A 133 -18.25 -30.12 16.24
CA PRO A 133 -18.18 -31.56 16.04
C PRO A 133 -19.60 -32.15 16.11
N PRO A 134 -19.92 -33.20 15.33
CA PRO A 134 -21.21 -33.85 15.41
C PRO A 134 -21.43 -34.35 16.85
N ARG A 135 -22.59 -33.98 17.42
CA ARG A 135 -23.06 -34.45 18.73
C ARG A 135 -22.92 -35.98 18.79
N PRO A 136 -22.24 -36.57 19.80
CA PRO A 136 -22.28 -37.99 20.00
C PRO A 136 -23.72 -38.41 20.34
N SER A 137 -24.29 -39.24 19.48
CA SER A 137 -25.56 -39.91 19.73
C SER A 137 -25.44 -40.68 21.05
N ALA A 138 -26.23 -40.27 22.04
CA ALA A 138 -26.28 -40.96 23.30
C ALA A 138 -26.62 -42.44 23.05
N SER A 139 -25.73 -43.29 23.54
CA SER A 139 -25.95 -44.72 23.76
C SER A 139 -27.32 -44.93 24.39
N ARG A 140 -28.11 -45.83 23.79
CA ARG A 140 -29.27 -46.42 24.44
C ARG A 140 -28.94 -47.88 24.69
N ALA A 141 -28.58 -48.15 25.93
CA ALA A 141 -28.53 -49.49 26.50
C ALA A 141 -29.95 -50.09 26.52
N ALA A 142 -30.07 -51.33 26.07
CA ALA A 142 -30.96 -52.37 26.58
C ALA A 142 -30.47 -53.71 26.04
#